data_AF-X1PWB7-F1
#
_entry.id   AF-X1PWB7-F1
#
_cell.length_a   1.000
_cell.length_b   1.000
_cell.length_c   1.000
_cell.angle_alpha   90.00
_cell.angle_beta   90.00
_cell.angle_gamma   90.00
#
_symmetry.space_group_name_H-M   'P 1'
#
loop_
_entity.id
_entity.type
_entity.pdbx_description
1 polymer ?
#
loop_
_entity_poly.entity_id
_entity_poly.type
_entity_poly.pdbx_seq_one_letter_code
_entity_poly.pdbx_strand_id
1 'polypeptide(L)' 'IVGLSVLPIILDAVATAAASLTGAAQTMLNLIPLFYVIALLLAVIYWAVGTTKK' A
#
# COMPACT_ATOMS: atom_id res chain seq x y z
N ILE A 1 0.14 11.32 -7.28
CA ILE A 1 -0.22 10.69 -8.57
C ILE A 1 0.57 9.39 -8.78
N VAL A 2 1.91 9.43 -8.78
CA VAL A 2 2.75 8.23 -9.01
C VAL A 2 2.52 7.09 -8.00
N GLY A 3 2.39 7.39 -6.70
CA GLY A 3 2.13 6.35 -5.69
C GLY A 3 0.77 5.64 -5.86
N LEU A 4 -0.28 6.40 -6.19
CA LEU A 4 -1.61 5.82 -6.46
C LEU A 4 -1.64 5.01 -7.76
N SER A 5 -0.85 5.37 -8.78
CA SER A 5 -0.79 4.61 -10.04
C SER A 5 -0.10 3.25 -9.93
N VAL A 6 0.68 3.00 -8.87
CA VAL A 6 1.33 1.71 -8.62
C VAL A 6 0.42 0.75 -7.84
N LEU A 7 -0.63 1.26 -7.19
CA LEU A 7 -1.57 0.45 -6.41
C LEU A 7 -2.21 -0.73 -7.19
N PRO A 8 -2.65 -0.57 -8.45
CA PRO A 8 -3.21 -1.69 -9.22
C PRO A 8 -2.19 -2.81 -9.44
N ILE A 9 -0.91 -2.46 -9.64
CA ILE A 9 0.19 -3.43 -9.83
C ILE A 9 0.41 -4.22 -8.54
N ILE A 10 0.39 -3.54 -7.40
CA ILE A 10 0.54 -4.19 -6.09
C ILE A 10 -0.63 -5.14 -5.83
N LEU A 11 -1.87 -4.71 -6.14
CA LEU A 11 -3.06 -5.55 -5.97
C LEU A 11 -2.99 -6.83 -6.81
N ASP A 12 -2.58 -6.71 -8.08
CA ASP A 12 -2.46 -7.84 -9.00
C ASP A 12 -1.34 -8.81 -8.57
N ALA A 13 -0.18 -8.28 -8.17
CA ALA A 13 0.94 -9.07 -7.67
C ALA A 13 0.60 -9.81 -6.37
N VAL A 14 -0.10 -9.14 -5.44
CA VAL A 14 -0.54 -9.74 -4.18
C VAL A 14 -1.58 -10.82 -4.43
N ALA A 15 -2.56 -10.58 -5.31
CA ALA A 15 -3.58 -11.57 -5.65
C ALA A 15 -2.94 -12.84 -6.27
N THR A 16 -2.01 -12.65 -7.19
CA THR A 16 -1.29 -13.75 -7.85
C THR A 16 -0.47 -14.56 -6.85
N ALA A 17 0.27 -13.89 -5.96
CA ALA A 17 1.04 -14.56 -4.92
C ALA A 17 0.13 -15.27 -3.91
N ALA A 18 -0.89 -14.59 -3.40
CA ALA A 18 -1.81 -15.12 -2.39
C ALA A 18 -2.58 -16.36 -2.86
N ALA A 19 -2.83 -16.50 -4.17
CA ALA A 19 -3.47 -17.70 -4.74
C ALA A 19 -2.64 -18.99 -4.53
N SER A 20 -1.35 -18.87 -4.29
CA SER A 20 -0.42 -20.00 -4.07
C SER A 20 -0.10 -20.27 -2.59
N LEU A 21 -0.61 -19.44 -1.67
CA LEU A 21 -0.37 -19.57 -0.24
C LEU A 21 -1.68 -19.86 0.51
N THR A 22 -1.57 -20.41 1.72
CA THR A 22 -2.70 -20.65 2.61
C THR A 22 -2.39 -20.20 4.04
N GLY A 23 -3.44 -20.01 4.84
CA GLY A 23 -3.30 -19.70 6.27
C GLY A 23 -2.63 -18.35 6.53
N ALA A 24 -1.74 -18.30 7.52
CA ALA A 24 -1.13 -17.04 7.99
C ALA A 24 -0.33 -16.31 6.90
N ALA A 25 0.33 -17.03 6.01
CA ALA A 25 1.16 -16.43 4.96
C ALA A 25 0.31 -15.72 3.90
N GLN A 26 -0.85 -16.27 3.56
CA GLN A 26 -1.82 -15.62 2.67
C GLN A 26 -2.38 -14.34 3.31
N THR A 27 -2.71 -14.38 4.60
CA THR A 27 -3.17 -13.21 5.35
C THR A 27 -2.11 -12.10 5.38
N MET A 28 -0.83 -12.44 5.58
CA MET A 28 0.26 -11.46 5.55
C MET A 28 0.37 -10.75 4.19
N LEU A 29 0.22 -11.49 3.08
CA LEU A 29 0.22 -10.89 1.74
C LEU A 29 -0.99 -9.98 1.52
N ASN A 30 -2.18 -10.40 1.96
CA ASN A 30 -3.40 -9.60 1.82
C ASN A 30 -3.35 -8.28 2.62
N LEU A 31 -2.47 -8.14 3.60
CA LEU A 31 -2.26 -6.90 4.34
C LEU A 31 -1.32 -5.90 3.63
N ILE A 32 -0.54 -6.33 2.64
CA ILE A 32 0.42 -5.46 1.92
C ILE A 32 -0.27 -4.24 1.29
N PRO A 33 -1.40 -4.37 0.56
CA PRO A 33 -2.09 -3.23 -0.02
C PRO A 33 -2.54 -2.23 1.05
N LEU A 34 -2.97 -2.72 2.21
CA LEU A 34 -3.40 -1.87 3.34
C LEU A 34 -2.23 -1.03 3.87
N PHE A 35 -1.08 -1.65 4.12
CA PHE A 35 0.12 -0.92 4.57
C PHE A 35 0.59 0.12 3.56
N TYR A 36 0.51 -0.20 2.26
CA TYR A 36 0.87 0.73 1.20
C TYR A 36 -0.01 1.99 1.19
N VAL A 37 -1.33 1.83 1.35
CA VAL A 37 -2.26 2.97 1.42
C VAL A 37 -1.99 3.83 2.67
N ILE A 38 -1.73 3.20 3.82
CA ILE A 38 -1.39 3.93 5.06
C ILE A 38 -0.11 4.76 4.87
N ALA A 39 0.92 4.17 4.24
CA ALA A 39 2.17 4.88 3.95
C ALA A 39 1.96 6.10 3.05
N LEU A 40 1.11 5.98 2.02
CA LEU A 40 0.76 7.11 1.15
C LEU A 40 0.02 8.21 1.92
N LEU A 41 -0.92 7.86 2.80
CA LEU A 41 -1.63 8.84 3.63
C LEU A 41 -0.67 9.60 4.54
N LEU A 42 0.23 8.89 5.23
CA LEU A 42 1.24 9.50 6.10
C LEU A 42 2.18 10.43 5.30
N ALA A 43 2.61 10.02 4.11
CA ALA A 43 3.44 10.85 3.25
C ALA A 43 2.73 12.16 2.83
N VAL A 44 1.45 12.08 2.47
CA VAL A 44 0.64 13.26 2.12
C VAL A 44 0.43 14.17 3.33
N ILE A 45 0.13 13.61 4.51
CA ILE A 45 -0.02 14.38 5.74
C ILE A 45 1.28 15.10 6.10
N TYR A 46 2.41 14.39 6.06
CA TYR A 46 3.73 14.97 6.34
C TYR A 46 4.06 16.11 5.37
N TRP A 47 3.80 15.91 4.07
CA TRP A 47 3.97 16.94 3.06
C TRP A 47 3.07 18.16 3.34
N ALA A 48 1.77 17.94 3.61
CA ALA A 48 0.82 19.01 3.89
C ALA A 48 1.22 19.83 5.11
N VAL A 49 1.63 19.18 6.21
CA VAL A 49 2.14 19.86 7.41
C VAL A 49 3.44 20.61 7.12
N GLY A 50 4.33 20.03 6.32
CA GLY A 50 5.56 20.70 5.90
C GLY A 50 5.32 21.93 5.03
N THR A 51 4.24 21.95 4.24
CA THR A 51 3.86 23.12 3.42
C THR A 51 3.13 24.20 4.21
N THR A 52 2.36 23.85 5.25
CA THR A 52 1.64 24.84 6.07
C THR A 52 2.50 25.54 7.11
N LYS A 53 3.66 24.97 7.47
CA LYS A 53 4.65 25.59 8.35
C LYS A 53 5.67 26.47 7.61
N LYS A 54 5.61 26.53 6.27
CA LYS A 54 6.38 27.45 5.44
C LYS A 54 5.58 28.71 5.20
#